data_AF-A0A672UU28-F1
#
_entry.id   AF-A0A672UU28-F1
#
_cell.length_a   1.000
_cell.length_b   1.000
_cell.length_c   1.000
_cell.angle_alpha   90.00
_cell.angle_beta   90.00
_cell.angle_gamma   90.00
#
_symmetry.space_group_name_H-M   'P 1'
#
loop_
_entity.id
_entity.type
_entity.pdbx_description
1 polymer ?
#
loop_
_entity_poly.entity_id
_entity_poly.type
_entity_poly.pdbx_seq_one_letter_code
_entity_poly.pdbx_strand_id
1 'polypeptide(L)'
;GARHGWSGADTPLHEREAVQKKTFTKWVNSHLARGTCRLGDLYSDLRDGRMLLRLLEVLSGEQLVRAPAPTMGSLCPLWGHCTHHRGP
;
A
#
# COMPACT_ATOMS: atom_id res chain seq x y z
N GLY A 1 -38.64 28.35 20.04
CA GLY A 1 -37.23 28.67 19.79
C GLY A 1 -36.56 27.47 19.17
N ALA A 2 -35.91 27.65 18.02
CA ALA A 2 -35.43 26.58 17.15
C ALA A 2 -34.45 25.63 17.88
N ARG A 3 -34.65 24.32 17.68
CA ARG A 3 -33.67 23.28 18.02
C ARG A 3 -32.49 23.45 17.07
N HIS A 4 -31.43 24.12 17.51
CA HIS A 4 -30.16 24.10 16.80
C HIS A 4 -29.58 22.68 16.94
N GLY A 5 -29.89 21.85 15.95
CA GLY A 5 -29.30 20.53 15.81
C GLY A 5 -27.80 20.68 15.65
N TRP A 6 -27.04 20.11 16.57
CA TRP A 6 -25.67 19.72 16.31
C TRP A 6 -25.70 18.69 15.17
N SER A 7 -25.51 19.15 13.94
CA SER A 7 -25.03 18.27 12.88
C SER A 7 -23.69 17.74 13.35
N GLY A 8 -23.58 16.44 13.61
CA GLY A 8 -22.37 15.79 14.14
C GLY A 8 -21.11 15.90 13.26
N ALA A 9 -21.12 16.77 12.24
CA ALA A 9 -20.05 17.01 11.29
C ALA A 9 -18.98 18.00 11.81
N ASP A 10 -19.28 18.83 12.80
CA ASP A 10 -18.37 19.84 13.34
C ASP A 10 -17.66 19.38 14.62
N THR A 11 -17.52 18.06 14.84
CA THR A 11 -16.75 17.58 15.97
C THR A 11 -15.25 17.82 15.73
N PRO A 12 -14.46 18.15 16.77
CA PRO A 12 -13.00 18.29 16.65
C PRO A 12 -12.32 17.03 16.09
N LEU A 13 -12.98 15.87 16.16
CA LEU A 13 -12.52 14.62 15.57
C LEU A 13 -12.63 14.65 14.04
N HIS A 14 -13.77 15.07 13.47
CA HIS A 14 -13.94 15.20 12.02
C HIS A 14 -12.93 16.17 11.41
N GLU A 15 -12.63 17.28 12.11
CA GLU A 15 -11.61 18.22 11.67
C GLU A 15 -10.21 17.57 11.64
N ARG A 16 -9.85 16.84 12.70
CA ARG A 16 -8.56 16.12 12.78
C ARG A 16 -8.44 15.06 11.69
N GLU A 17 -9.49 14.29 11.44
CA GLU A 17 -9.55 13.28 10.38
C GLU A 17 -9.40 13.91 8.99
N ALA A 18 -10.06 15.04 8.74
CA ALA A 18 -9.94 15.78 7.48
C ALA A 18 -8.53 16.32 7.26
N VAL A 19 -7.90 16.87 8.30
CA VAL A 19 -6.51 17.36 8.24
C VAL A 19 -5.53 16.21 7.98
N GLN A 20 -5.71 15.07 8.65
CA GLN A 20 -4.89 13.88 8.45
C GLN A 20 -5.04 13.35 7.02
N LYS A 21 -6.28 13.19 6.54
CA LYS A 21 -6.57 12.76 5.16
C LYS A 21 -5.93 13.70 4.15
N LYS A 22 -6.08 15.01 4.32
CA LYS A 22 -5.53 16.02 3.41
C LYS A 22 -4.00 16.00 3.38
N THR A 23 -3.38 15.87 4.56
CA THR A 23 -1.92 15.80 4.70
C THR A 23 -1.37 14.57 3.99
N PHE A 24 -1.95 13.40 4.25
CA PHE A 24 -1.51 12.16 3.64
C PHE A 24 -1.74 12.17 2.12
N THR A 25 -2.89 12.66 1.66
CA THR A 25 -3.19 12.79 0.22
C THR A 25 -2.16 13.67 -0.50
N LYS A 26 -1.77 14.81 0.10
CA LYS A 26 -0.73 15.68 -0.46
C LYS A 26 0.64 15.00 -0.48
N TRP A 27 0.98 14.28 0.59
CA TRP A 27 2.25 13.56 0.69
C TRP A 27 2.35 12.48 -0.38
N VAL A 28 1.30 11.67 -0.57
CA VAL A 28 1.28 10.65 -1.64
C VAL A 28 1.37 11.31 -3.02
N ASN A 29 0.61 12.38 -3.26
CA ASN A 29 0.68 13.12 -4.52
C ASN A 29 2.06 13.72 -4.79
N SER A 30 2.81 14.13 -3.76
CA SER A 30 4.19 14.59 -3.90
C SER A 30 5.15 13.49 -4.36
N HIS A 31 4.92 12.24 -3.96
CA HIS A 31 5.73 11.09 -4.40
C HIS A 31 5.30 10.62 -5.78
N LEU A 32 4.00 10.65 -6.08
CA LEU A 32 3.45 10.25 -7.37
C LEU A 32 3.57 11.34 -8.46
N ALA A 33 3.92 12.58 -8.12
CA ALA A 33 4.01 13.72 -9.06
C ALA A 33 5.00 13.51 -10.23
N ARG A 34 5.92 12.56 -10.11
CA ARG A 34 6.83 12.19 -11.21
C ARG A 34 6.14 11.32 -12.28
N GLY A 35 4.99 10.73 -11.97
CA GLY A 35 4.09 10.07 -12.90
C GLY A 35 2.85 10.91 -13.17
N THR A 36 2.16 10.66 -14.28
CA THR A 36 0.90 11.33 -14.65
C THR A 36 -0.29 10.98 -13.73
N CYS A 37 -0.05 10.40 -12.56
CA CYS A 37 -1.06 9.90 -11.63
C CYS A 37 -1.17 10.82 -10.41
N ARG A 38 -2.38 11.31 -10.13
CA ARG A 38 -2.73 12.04 -8.89
C ARG A 38 -3.92 11.38 -8.24
N LEU A 39 -3.90 11.30 -6.91
CA LEU A 39 -5.05 10.90 -6.11
C LEU A 39 -6.06 12.06 -6.03
N GLY A 40 -7.31 11.77 -6.35
CA GLY A 40 -8.48 12.61 -6.14
C GLY A 40 -9.18 12.29 -4.81
N ASP A 41 -9.40 11.00 -4.52
CA ASP A 41 -9.89 10.54 -3.22
C ASP A 41 -9.02 9.40 -2.67
N LEU A 42 -8.46 9.65 -1.47
CA LEU A 42 -7.51 8.74 -0.84
C LEU A 42 -8.05 7.32 -0.66
N TYR A 43 -9.32 7.18 -0.30
CA TYR A 43 -9.89 5.88 0.04
C TYR A 43 -10.29 5.09 -1.20
N SER A 44 -10.82 5.74 -2.23
CA SER A 44 -11.11 5.08 -3.50
C SER A 44 -9.84 4.70 -4.24
N ASP A 45 -8.88 5.62 -4.31
CA ASP A 45 -7.75 5.50 -5.24
C ASP A 45 -6.67 4.53 -4.72
N LEU A 46 -6.61 4.30 -3.41
CA LEU A 46 -5.75 3.28 -2.82
C LEU A 46 -6.44 1.92 -2.67
N ARG A 47 -7.76 1.82 -2.92
CA ARG A 47 -8.56 0.64 -2.62
C ARG A 47 -8.15 -0.60 -3.42
N ASP A 48 -7.83 -0.40 -4.69
CA ASP A 48 -7.47 -1.49 -5.60
C ASP A 48 -6.00 -1.93 -5.45
N GLY A 49 -5.25 -1.25 -4.58
CA GLY A 49 -3.84 -1.51 -4.29
C GLY A 49 -2.86 -1.09 -5.39
N ARG A 50 -3.30 -0.65 -6.57
CA ARG A 50 -2.40 -0.29 -7.69
C ARG A 50 -1.58 0.95 -7.37
N MET A 51 -2.24 1.99 -6.86
CA MET A 51 -1.56 3.22 -6.44
C MET A 51 -0.71 3.00 -5.19
N LEU A 52 -1.11 2.08 -4.31
CA LEU A 52 -0.31 1.68 -3.15
C LEU A 52 0.99 0.98 -3.58
N LEU A 53 0.91 0.06 -4.54
CA LEU A 53 2.10 -0.57 -5.15
C LEU A 53 3.04 0.47 -5.75
N ARG A 54 2.51 1.40 -6.58
CA ARG A 54 3.32 2.49 -7.15
C ARG A 54 3.99 3.35 -6.09
N LEU A 55 3.28 3.69 -5.01
CA LEU A 55 3.83 4.45 -3.90
C LEU A 55 4.99 3.68 -3.25
N LEU A 56 4.82 2.38 -3.01
CA LEU A 56 5.88 1.53 -2.44
C LEU A 56 7.12 1.46 -3.35
N GLU A 57 6.94 1.36 -4.67
CA GLU A 57 8.06 1.39 -5.64
C GLU A 57 8.85 2.71 -5.57
N VAL A 58 8.14 3.84 -5.50
CA VAL A 58 8.78 5.15 -5.41
C VAL A 58 9.51 5.32 -4.09
N LEU A 59 8.96 4.81 -3.00
CA LEU A 59 9.57 4.90 -1.66
C LEU A 59 10.77 3.97 -1.49
N SER A 60 10.71 2.74 -2.03
CA SER A 60 11.82 1.78 -1.96
C SER A 60 12.91 2.08 -2.98
N GLY A 61 12.59 2.76 -4.07
CA GLY A 61 13.49 2.95 -5.21
C GLY A 61 13.63 1.68 -6.07
N GLU A 62 12.84 0.64 -5.80
CA GLU A 62 12.85 -0.63 -6.52
C GLU A 62 11.56 -0.83 -7.32
N GLN A 63 11.66 -1.49 -8.48
CA GLN A 63 10.48 -1.87 -9.24
C GLN A 63 9.82 -3.11 -8.61
N LEU A 64 8.65 -2.92 -8.04
CA LEU A 64 7.76 -3.95 -7.50
C LEU A 64 6.85 -4.46 -8.64
N VAL A 65 7.46 -4.79 -9.78
CA VAL A 65 6.77 -5.62 -10.77
C VAL A 65 6.47 -6.93 -10.06
N ARG A 66 5.18 -7.29 -10.00
CA ARG A 66 4.63 -8.50 -9.36
C ARG A 66 5.71 -9.57 -9.33
N ALA A 67 6.22 -9.90 -8.14
CA ALA A 67 7.04 -11.08 -7.96
C ALA A 67 6.32 -12.20 -8.74
N PRO A 68 6.98 -12.84 -9.72
CA PRO A 68 6.34 -13.93 -10.42
C PRO A 68 5.80 -14.85 -9.33
N ALA A 69 4.50 -15.18 -9.43
CA ALA A 69 3.85 -16.11 -8.51
C ALA A 69 4.86 -17.21 -8.21
N PRO A 70 5.12 -17.57 -6.93
CA PRO A 70 6.18 -18.53 -6.60
C PRO A 70 5.97 -19.72 -7.50
N THR A 71 6.81 -19.85 -8.53
CA THR A 71 6.73 -20.97 -9.43
C THR A 71 7.09 -22.13 -8.53
N MET A 72 6.10 -22.99 -8.29
CA MET A 72 6.26 -24.26 -7.61
C MET A 72 7.39 -25.01 -8.31
N GLY A 73 8.63 -24.82 -7.83
CA GLY A 73 9.82 -25.26 -8.55
C GLY A 73 11.13 -24.70 -8.01
N SER A 74 11.12 -23.55 -7.31
CA SER A 74 12.38 -22.98 -6.77
C SER A 74 12.51 -23.02 -5.24
N LEU A 75 11.67 -23.79 -4.55
CA LEU A 75 11.99 -24.29 -3.21
C LEU A 75 12.89 -25.51 -3.38
N CYS A 76 14.18 -25.28 -3.60
CA CYS A 76 15.18 -26.33 -3.42
C CYS A 76 15.00 -26.91 -2.01
N PRO A 77 14.70 -28.21 -1.86
CA PRO A 77 14.59 -28.82 -0.55
C PRO A 77 16.01 -29.01 -0.01
N LEU A 78 16.56 -27.99 0.64
CA LEU A 78 17.73 -28.14 1.53
C LEU A 78 17.38 -28.87 2.84
N TRP A 79 16.17 -29.44 2.94
CA TRP A 79 15.80 -30.44 3.94
C TRP A 79 15.72 -31.83 3.32
N GLY A 80 16.88 -32.30 2.87
CA GLY A 80 17.06 -33.61 2.26
C GLY A 80 18.49 -34.08 2.42
N HIS A 81 18.98 -34.13 3.66
CA HIS A 81 20.07 -35.04 3.99
C HIS A 81 19.64 -36.47 3.60
N CYS A 82 20.11 -36.97 2.48
CA CYS A 82 20.21 -38.40 2.19
C CYS A 82 21.25 -38.60 1.08
N THR A 83 22.53 -38.39 1.41
CA THR A 83 23.62 -38.95 0.62
C THR A 83 23.64 -40.46 0.85
N HIS A 84 23.05 -41.20 -0.08
CA HIS A 84 23.25 -42.62 -0.25
C HIS A 84 24.73 -42.86 -0.58
N HIS A 85 25.57 -43.10 0.43
CA HIS A 85 26.91 -43.62 0.21
C HIS A 85 26.81 -45.15 0.05
N ARG A 86 26.76 -45.57 -1.21
CA ARG A 86 26.96 -46.97 -1.60
C ARG A 86 28.45 -47.21 -1.76
N GLY A 87 28.98 -48.18 -1.03
CA GLY A 87 30.26 -48.84 -1.30
C GLY A 87 31.18 -48.88 -0.07
N PRO A 88 32.11 -49.85 -0.01
CA PRO A 88 32.36 -50.93 -0.97
C PRO A 88 31.44 -52.16 -0.81
#